data_AF-A0A699U882-F1
#
_entry.id   AF-A0A699U882-F1
#
_cell.length_a   1.000
_cell.length_b   1.000
_cell.length_c   1.000
_cell.angle_alpha   90.00
_cell.angle_beta   90.00
_cell.angle_gamma   90.00
#
_symmetry.space_group_name_H-M   'P 1'
#
loop_
_entity.id
_entity.type
_entity.pdbx_description
1 polymer ?
#
loop_
_entity_poly.entity_id
_entity_poly.type
_entity_poly.pdbx_seq_one_letter_code
_entity_poly.pdbx_strand_id
1 'polypeptide(L)' 'MSRQYTSGPSGTSGKQRVIVCYNCKGEGHMSKQYIRPKRKRDEAWFKDKVLLVQAQANGQVLHEEELEFLADPG' A
#
# COMPACT_ATOMS: atom_id res chain seq x y z
N MET A 1 -2.66 -5.46 26.41
CA MET A 1 -1.32 -6.10 26.42
C MET A 1 -1.11 -6.82 25.10
N SER A 2 -0.43 -6.18 24.14
CA SER A 2 -0.19 -6.77 22.82
C SER A 2 1.04 -7.68 22.88
N ARG A 3 0.90 -8.95 22.47
CA ARG A 3 2.02 -9.91 22.45
C ARG A 3 2.97 -9.53 21.32
N GLN A 4 4.14 -9.02 21.66
CA GLN A 4 5.22 -8.82 20.71
C GLN A 4 5.81 -10.18 20.35
N TYR A 5 5.55 -10.66 19.14
CA TYR A 5 6.32 -11.75 18.54
C TYR A 5 7.59 -11.15 17.94
N THR A 6 8.67 -11.13 18.71
CA THR A 6 10.01 -10.83 18.17
C THR A 6 10.50 -12.09 17.47
N SER A 7 10.38 -12.16 16.15
CA SER A 7 11.11 -13.17 15.36
C SER A 7 12.60 -12.85 15.50
N GLY A 8 13.31 -13.66 16.29
CA GLY A 8 14.76 -13.55 16.44
C GLY A 8 15.49 -13.73 15.10
N PRO A 9 16.72 -13.19 14.96
CA PRO A 9 17.47 -13.31 13.72
C PRO A 9 17.87 -14.77 13.53
N SER A 10 17.25 -15.44 12.55
CA SER A 10 17.68 -16.78 12.15
C SER A 10 19.08 -16.66 11.54
N GLY A 11 20.03 -17.41 12.12
CA GLY A 11 21.46 -17.14 12.03
C GLY A 11 22.05 -17.07 10.64
N THR A 12 23.07 -16.22 10.49
CA THR A 12 24.45 -16.59 10.13
C THR A 12 25.28 -15.31 10.04
N SER A 13 26.49 -15.35 10.62
CA SER A 13 27.48 -14.29 10.49
C SER A 13 27.83 -14.11 8.99
N GLY A 14 27.45 -12.97 8.39
CA GLY A 14 27.80 -12.66 7.00
C GLY A 14 26.84 -11.71 6.31
N LYS A 15 27.02 -10.41 6.54
CA LYS A 15 26.34 -9.26 5.87
C LYS A 15 24.82 -9.23 6.09
N GLN A 16 24.35 -8.18 6.77
CA GLN A 16 22.93 -7.88 6.93
C GLN A 16 22.27 -7.75 5.55
N ARG A 17 21.59 -8.80 5.08
CA ARG A 17 20.87 -8.74 3.81
C ARG A 17 19.67 -7.82 4.01
N VAL A 18 19.62 -6.75 3.24
CA VAL A 18 18.48 -5.85 3.23
C VAL A 18 17.28 -6.61 2.68
N ILE A 19 16.22 -6.72 3.49
CA ILE A 19 14.96 -7.34 3.07
C ILE A 19 14.22 -6.30 2.22
N VAL A 20 13.96 -6.61 0.95
CA VAL A 20 13.20 -5.73 0.05
C VAL A 20 11.77 -6.26 -0.09
N CYS A 21 10.78 -5.40 0.14
CA CYS A 21 9.39 -5.69 -0.11
C CYS A 21 9.10 -5.55 -1.61
N TYR A 22 8.67 -6.64 -2.25
CA TYR A 22 8.34 -6.65 -3.68
C TYR A 22 7.16 -5.72 -4.01
N ASN A 23 6.20 -5.59 -3.10
CA ASN A 23 4.95 -4.87 -3.34
C ASN A 23 5.13 -3.34 -3.28
N CYS A 24 5.96 -2.83 -2.37
CA CYS A 24 6.19 -1.38 -2.22
C CYS A 24 7.58 -0.93 -2.69
N LYS A 25 8.44 -1.87 -3.07
CA LYS A 25 9.85 -1.65 -3.42
C LYS A 25 10.69 -0.98 -2.32
N GLY A 26 10.21 -1.05 -1.07
CA GLY A 26 10.88 -0.51 0.11
C GLY A 26 11.70 -1.55 0.86
N GLU A 27 12.69 -1.10 1.62
CA GLU A 27 13.58 -1.93 2.42
C GLU A 27 13.03 -2.14 3.85
N GLY A 28 13.50 -3.18 4.54
CA GLY A 28 13.27 -3.39 5.97
C GLY A 28 12.00 -4.16 6.36
N HIS A 29 11.18 -4.63 5.40
CA HIS A 29 10.00 -5.45 5.70
C HIS A 29 9.68 -6.46 4.59
N MET A 30 8.99 -7.53 4.96
CA MET A 30 8.50 -8.54 4.02
C MET A 30 7.19 -8.08 3.37
N SER A 31 6.89 -8.56 2.16
CA SER A 31 5.61 -8.24 1.50
C SER A 31 4.37 -8.64 2.32
N LYS A 32 4.45 -9.69 3.17
CA LYS A 32 3.35 -10.06 4.09
C LYS A 32 3.10 -9.01 5.19
N GLN A 33 4.07 -8.17 5.50
CA GLN A 33 3.96 -7.08 6.46
C GLN A 33 3.53 -5.77 5.79
N TYR A 34 3.49 -5.74 4.46
CA TYR A 34 3.01 -4.59 3.73
C TYR A 34 1.49 -4.52 3.82
N ILE A 35 1.02 -3.56 4.61
CA ILE A 35 -0.37 -3.14 4.62
C ILE A 35 -0.42 -1.89 3.74
N ARG A 36 -1.17 -1.93 2.63
CA ARG A 36 -1.47 -0.71 1.86
C ARG A 36 -2.18 0.26 2.80
N PRO A 37 -1.58 1.40 3.17
CA PRO A 37 -2.25 2.34 4.05
C PRO A 37 -3.47 2.88 3.30
N LYS A 38 -4.67 2.72 3.89
CA LYS A 38 -5.85 3.40 3.37
C LYS A 38 -5.59 4.90 3.43
N ARG A 39 -5.83 5.61 2.33
CA ARG A 39 -5.77 7.07 2.33
C ARG A 39 -6.78 7.59 3.35
N LYS A 40 -6.40 8.64 4.10
CA LYS A 40 -7.34 9.31 5.01
C LYS A 40 -8.47 9.92 4.16
N ARG A 41 -9.72 9.80 4.62
CA ARG A 41 -10.87 10.47 3.99
C ARG A 41 -10.87 11.96 4.37
N ASP A 42 -9.94 12.71 3.81
CA ASP A 42 -9.88 14.16 3.91
C ASP A 42 -10.47 14.83 2.66
N GLU A 43 -10.52 16.17 2.65
CA GLU A 43 -11.10 16.93 1.54
C GLU A 43 -10.37 16.65 0.20
N ALA A 44 -9.05 16.47 0.25
CA ALA A 44 -8.23 16.15 -0.91
C ALA A 44 -8.61 14.76 -1.47
N TRP A 45 -8.78 13.75 -0.62
CA TRP A 45 -9.27 12.43 -1.02
C TRP A 45 -10.61 12.49 -1.75
N PHE A 46 -11.56 13.28 -1.26
CA PHE A 46 -12.86 13.44 -1.92
C PHE A 46 -12.73 14.12 -3.28
N LYS A 47 -11.92 15.18 -3.38
CA LYS A 47 -11.68 15.91 -4.64
C LYS A 47 -11.05 14.99 -5.69
N ASP A 48 -10.01 14.24 -5.33
CA ASP A 48 -9.36 13.28 -6.22
C ASP A 48 -10.35 12.18 -6.67
N LYS A 49 -11.17 11.65 -5.76
CA LYS A 49 -12.16 10.63 -6.11
C LYS A 49 -13.22 11.16 -7.08
N VAL A 50 -13.73 12.36 -6.85
CA VAL A 50 -14.70 13.00 -7.76
C VAL A 50 -14.08 13.24 -9.14
N LEU A 51 -12.83 13.69 -9.20
CA LEU A 51 -12.13 13.90 -10.46
C LEU A 51 -11.97 12.60 -11.25
N LEU A 52 -11.62 11.50 -10.58
CA LEU A 52 -11.48 10.19 -11.21
C LEU A 52 -12.83 9.62 -11.68
N VAL A 53 -13.91 9.77 -10.91
CA VAL A 53 -15.26 9.38 -11.34
C VAL A 53 -15.69 10.18 -12.57
N GLN A 54 -15.40 11.48 -12.61
CA GLN A 54 -15.69 12.32 -13.75
C GLN A 54 -14.89 11.90 -14.99
N ALA A 55 -13.61 11.61 -14.83
CA ALA A 55 -12.76 11.07 -15.90
C ALA A 55 -13.32 9.77 -16.47
N GLN A 56 -13.74 8.84 -15.61
CA GLN A 56 -14.37 7.58 -16.02
C GLN A 56 -15.69 7.81 -16.76
N ALA A 57 -16.54 8.72 -16.25
CA ALA A 57 -17.79 9.10 -16.90
C ALA A 57 -17.57 9.76 -18.27
N ASN A 58 -16.44 10.46 -18.43
CA ASN A 58 -16.01 11.07 -19.69
C ASN A 58 -15.32 10.05 -20.63
N GLY A 59 -15.28 8.76 -20.28
CA GLY A 59 -14.71 7.69 -21.09
C GLY A 59 -13.19 7.59 -21.04
N GLN A 60 -12.53 8.24 -20.08
CA GLN A 60 -11.09 8.05 -19.88
C GLN A 60 -10.83 6.67 -19.27
N VAL A 61 -9.82 5.98 -19.79
CA VAL A 61 -9.38 4.68 -19.27
C VAL A 61 -8.50 4.94 -18.05
N LEU A 62 -8.98 4.50 -16.89
CA LEU A 62 -8.25 4.56 -15.62
C LEU A 62 -7.32 3.35 -15.47
N HIS A 63 -6.18 3.55 -14.81
CA HIS A 63 -5.23 2.48 -14.49
C HIS A 63 -5.75 1.60 -13.33
N GLU A 64 -5.16 0.41 -13.14
CA GLU A 64 -5.59 -0.55 -12.11
C GLU A 64 -5.58 0.06 -10.69
N GLU A 65 -4.57 0.87 -10.34
CA GLU A 65 -4.52 1.57 -9.04
C GLU A 65 -5.64 2.61 -8.87
N GLU A 66 -6.02 3.31 -9.94
CA GLU A 66 -7.11 4.29 -9.93
C GLU A 66 -8.47 3.59 -9.81
N LEU A 67 -8.63 2.45 -10.49
CA LEU A 67 -9.81 1.61 -10.38
C LEU A 67 -9.95 1.01 -8.98
N GLU A 68 -8.86 0.50 -8.39
CA GLU A 68 -8.84 0.04 -7.00
C GLU A 68 -9.18 1.18 -6.02
N PHE A 69 -8.69 2.39 -6.28
CA PHE A 69 -8.99 3.58 -5.49
C PHE A 69 -10.47 3.99 -5.56
N LEU A 70 -11.13 3.80 -6.71
CA LEU A 70 -12.57 4.00 -6.87
C LEU A 70 -13.38 2.87 -6.21
N ALA A 71 -12.90 1.62 -6.33
CA ALA A 71 -13.58 0.42 -5.89
C ALA A 71 -13.58 0.22 -4.37
N ASP A 72 -12.66 0.83 -3.60
CA ASP A 72 -12.74 0.81 -2.13
C ASP A 72 -13.93 1.68 -1.70
N PRO A 73 -15.07 1.07 -1.29
CA PRO A 73 -16.24 1.83 -0.86
C PRO A 73 -15.95 2.46 0.50
N GLY A 74 -14.98 1.91 1.24
CA GLY A 74 -14.61 2.16 2.63
C GLY A 74 -15.73 1.84 3.61
#